data_AF-A0A060BK89-F1
#
_entry.id   AF-A0A060BK89-F1
#
_cell.length_a   1.000
_cell.length_b   1.000
_cell.length_c   1.000
_cell.angle_alpha   90.00
_cell.angle_beta   90.00
_cell.angle_gamma   90.00
#
_symmetry.space_group_name_H-M   'P 1'
#
loop_
_entity.id
_entity.type
_entity.pdbx_description
1 polymer ?
#
loop_
_entity_poly.entity_id
_entity_poly.type
_entity_poly.pdbx_seq_one_letter_code
_entity_poly.pdbx_strand_id
1 'polypeptide(L)'
;MRVDIISKEYPPEIYGGAGVHVTELVKALRERIDVRVRAFGAPRDEPGTTSYQTPVELAAANPAVQTMGTDLTMVGDVAGADLVHSHTWYANFAGHTASLLHGIPHVV
;
A
#
# COMPACT_ATOMS: atom_id res chain seq x y z
N MET A 1 17.04 3.20 -6.29
CA MET A 1 16.17 2.16 -5.72
C MET A 1 14.88 2.82 -5.25
N ARG A 2 13.75 2.49 -5.88
CA ARG A 2 12.41 2.90 -5.49
C ARG A 2 11.68 1.75 -4.80
N VAL A 3 11.15 2.01 -3.60
CA VAL A 3 10.36 1.04 -2.83
C VAL A 3 8.92 1.55 -2.74
N ASP A 4 7.97 0.72 -3.15
CA ASP A 4 6.54 0.99 -2.93
C ASP A 4 6.09 0.22 -1.66
N ILE A 5 5.80 0.95 -0.59
CA ILE A 5 5.25 0.44 0.67
C ILE A 5 3.72 0.41 0.55
N ILE A 6 3.10 -0.74 0.79
CA ILE A 6 1.65 -0.91 0.74
C ILE A 6 1.10 -1.23 2.14
N SER A 7 0.15 -0.44 2.63
CA SER A 7 -0.38 -0.57 4.00
C SER A 7 -1.87 -0.25 4.11
N LYS A 8 -2.57 -0.94 5.02
CA LYS A 8 -3.93 -0.60 5.41
C LYS A 8 -4.01 0.70 6.20
N GLU A 9 -3.05 0.91 7.10
CA GLU A 9 -3.03 2.05 8.00
C GLU A 9 -1.85 2.96 7.68
N TYR A 10 -2.13 4.26 7.62
CA TYR A 10 -1.14 5.31 7.41
C TYR A 10 -1.72 6.66 7.88
N PRO A 11 -0.93 7.63 8.38
CA PRO A 11 -1.46 8.86 8.95
C PRO A 11 -2.39 9.58 7.96
N PRO A 12 -3.54 10.14 8.39
CA PRO A 12 -3.99 10.30 9.79
C PRO A 12 -4.81 9.11 10.33
N GLU A 13 -4.94 8.01 9.60
CA GLU A 13 -5.84 6.88 9.92
C GLU A 13 -5.06 5.70 10.51
N ILE A 14 -4.44 5.91 11.68
CA ILE A 14 -3.72 4.87 12.42
C ILE A 14 -4.48 4.54 13.69
N TYR A 15 -4.72 3.25 13.91
CA TYR A 15 -5.39 2.74 15.11
C TYR A 15 -4.63 1.56 15.75
N GLY A 16 -3.60 1.02 15.09
CA GLY A 16 -2.80 -0.10 15.58
C GLY A 16 -1.30 0.07 15.40
N GLY A 17 -0.55 -0.87 16.00
CA GLY A 17 0.91 -0.88 15.95
C GLY A 17 1.48 -1.08 14.54
N ALA A 18 0.75 -1.74 13.64
CA ALA A 18 1.17 -1.90 12.25
C ALA A 18 1.22 -0.55 11.51
N GLY A 19 0.22 0.32 11.68
CA GLY A 19 0.23 1.66 11.10
C GLY A 19 1.35 2.54 11.66
N VAL A 20 1.59 2.47 12.98
CA VAL A 20 2.74 3.16 13.62
C VAL A 20 4.07 2.66 13.05
N HIS A 21 4.24 1.33 12.95
CA HIS A 21 5.44 0.72 12.38
C HIS A 21 5.72 1.21 10.96
N VAL A 22 4.72 1.16 10.07
CA VAL A 22 4.86 1.62 8.68
C VAL A 22 5.22 3.10 8.62
N THR A 23 4.63 3.93 9.48
CA THR A 23 4.88 5.37 9.50
C THR A 23 6.33 5.69 9.84
N GLU A 24 6.84 5.12 10.93
CA GLU A 24 8.23 5.35 11.34
C GLU A 24 9.23 4.73 10.36
N LEU A 25 8.89 3.57 9.76
CA LEU A 25 9.69 2.95 8.72
C LEU A 25 9.80 3.84 7.47
N VAL A 26 8.67 4.31 6.94
CA VAL A 26 8.64 5.20 5.75
C VAL A 26 9.44 6.47 6.00
N LYS A 27 9.26 7.09 7.18
CA LYS A 27 10.01 8.28 7.59
C LYS A 27 11.52 8.04 7.54
N ALA A 28 12.00 6.96 8.15
CA ALA A 28 13.43 6.63 8.18
C ALA A 28 13.98 6.24 6.78
N LEU A 29 13.20 5.55 5.95
CA LEU A 29 13.63 5.13 4.62
C LEU A 29 13.68 6.29 3.62
N ARG A 30 12.76 7.25 3.70
CA ARG A 30 12.74 8.43 2.81
C ARG A 30 13.96 9.33 2.95
N GLU A 31 14.70 9.23 4.05
CA GLU A 31 16.00 9.90 4.20
C GLU A 31 17.10 9.30 3.29
N ARG A 32 16.88 8.10 2.74
CA ARG A 32 17.93 7.29 2.08
C ARG A 32 17.57 6.84 0.68
N ILE A 33 16.29 6.58 0.40
CA ILE A 33 15.81 6.01 -0.86
C ILE A 33 14.47 6.63 -1.28
N ASP A 34 14.07 6.45 -2.55
CA ASP A 34 12.75 6.86 -3.02
C ASP A 34 11.71 5.88 -2.47
N VAL A 35 10.83 6.36 -1.58
CA VAL A 35 9.74 5.57 -1.01
C VAL A 35 8.40 6.16 -1.40
N ARG A 36 7.58 5.35 -2.06
CA ARG A 36 6.19 5.64 -2.35
C ARG A 36 5.28 4.86 -1.40
N VAL A 37 4.25 5.50 -0.87
CA VAL A 37 3.27 4.86 0.01
C VAL A 37 1.96 4.69 -0.73
N ARG A 38 1.43 3.46 -0.70
CA ARG A 38 0.10 3.11 -1.20
C ARG A 38 -0.74 2.70 -0.01
N ALA A 39 -1.63 3.59 0.41
CA ALA A 39 -2.40 3.42 1.64
C ALA A 39 -3.89 3.31 1.36
N PHE A 40 -4.59 2.51 2.15
CA PHE A 40 -6.06 2.56 2.12
C PHE A 40 -6.57 3.89 2.72
N GLY A 41 -7.83 4.20 2.43
CA GLY A 41 -8.60 5.18 3.18
C GLY A 41 -8.73 6.53 2.48
N ALA A 42 -8.97 7.58 3.27
CA ALA A 42 -9.31 8.90 2.74
C ALA A 42 -8.15 9.54 1.96
N PRO A 43 -8.43 10.45 1.01
CA PRO A 43 -7.39 11.23 0.33
C PRO A 43 -6.44 11.93 1.31
N ARG A 44 -5.15 11.90 0.99
CA ARG A 44 -4.07 12.53 1.76
C ARG A 44 -3.28 13.45 0.85
N ASP A 45 -2.85 14.59 1.40
CA ASP A 45 -1.92 15.50 0.74
C ASP A 45 -0.52 15.34 1.37
N GLU A 46 0.16 14.26 0.96
CA GLU A 46 1.52 13.96 1.39
C GLU A 46 2.35 13.55 0.16
N PRO A 47 3.52 14.17 -0.09
CA PRO A 47 4.36 13.84 -1.23
C PRO A 47 4.75 12.35 -1.26
N GLY A 48 4.55 11.72 -2.42
CA GLY A 48 4.88 10.31 -2.61
C GLY A 48 3.93 9.35 -1.87
N THR A 49 2.74 9.80 -1.49
CA THR A 49 1.71 8.98 -0.86
C THR A 49 0.43 9.02 -1.69
N THR A 50 -0.18 7.86 -1.94
CA THR A 50 -1.45 7.73 -2.67
C THR A 50 -2.44 6.96 -1.81
N SER A 51 -3.68 7.45 -1.75
CA SER A 51 -4.75 6.83 -0.97
C SER A 51 -5.75 6.14 -1.87
N TYR A 52 -6.23 4.97 -1.45
CA TYR A 52 -7.14 4.12 -2.22
C TYR A 52 -8.39 3.81 -1.40
N GLN A 53 -9.54 4.01 -2.04
CA GLN A 53 -10.84 3.69 -1.48
C GLN A 53 -11.38 2.41 -2.11
N THR A 54 -12.28 1.74 -1.40
CA THR A 54 -13.02 0.60 -1.94
C THR A 54 -13.74 1.01 -3.23
N PRO A 55 -13.58 0.27 -4.34
CA PRO A 55 -14.34 0.52 -5.57
C PRO A 55 -15.85 0.54 -5.30
N VAL A 56 -16.55 1.49 -5.93
CA VAL A 56 -17.99 1.71 -5.67
C VAL A 56 -18.82 0.48 -6.04
N GLU A 57 -18.40 -0.26 -7.06
CA GLU A 57 -19.00 -1.50 -7.53
C GLU A 57 -18.94 -2.61 -6.46
N LEU A 58 -18.01 -2.51 -5.51
CA LEU A 58 -17.82 -3.48 -4.43
C LEU A 58 -18.35 -2.98 -3.08
N ALA A 59 -19.00 -1.82 -3.02
CA ALA A 59 -19.42 -1.21 -1.75
C ALA A 59 -20.34 -2.11 -0.90
N ALA A 60 -21.14 -2.96 -1.54
CA ALA A 60 -22.04 -3.92 -0.88
C ALA A 60 -21.44 -5.34 -0.72
N ALA A 61 -20.21 -5.57 -1.20
CA ALA A 61 -19.57 -6.88 -1.12
C ALA A 61 -19.07 -7.19 0.30
N ASN A 62 -18.71 -8.45 0.54
CA ASN A 62 -18.05 -8.84 1.79
C ASN A 62 -16.74 -8.03 2.01
N PRO A 63 -16.42 -7.60 3.24
CA PRO A 63 -15.22 -6.80 3.52
C PRO A 63 -13.88 -7.39 3.03
N ALA A 64 -13.75 -8.72 2.99
CA ALA A 64 -12.56 -9.36 2.43
C ALA A 64 -12.45 -9.12 0.91
N VAL A 65 -13.58 -9.20 0.19
CA VAL A 65 -13.64 -8.90 -1.26
C VAL A 65 -13.41 -7.42 -1.51
N GLN A 66 -13.95 -6.52 -0.68
CA GLN A 66 -13.66 -5.09 -0.75
C GLN A 66 -12.16 -4.80 -0.60
N THR A 67 -11.52 -5.49 0.34
CA THR A 67 -10.07 -5.36 0.59
C THR A 67 -9.28 -5.79 -0.64
N MET A 68 -9.55 -6.98 -1.19
CA MET A 68 -8.88 -7.46 -2.40
C MET A 68 -9.16 -6.56 -3.63
N GLY A 69 -10.37 -6.02 -3.74
CA GLY A 69 -10.73 -5.08 -4.80
C GLY A 69 -9.96 -3.76 -4.69
N THR A 70 -9.79 -3.24 -3.48
CA THR A 70 -8.96 -2.07 -3.21
C THR A 70 -7.50 -2.35 -3.57
N ASP A 71 -6.98 -3.52 -3.17
CA ASP A 71 -5.62 -3.96 -3.50
C ASP A 71 -5.34 -3.95 -5.00
N LEU A 72 -6.26 -4.45 -5.83
CA LEU A 72 -6.11 -4.44 -7.29
C LEU A 72 -5.97 -3.02 -7.87
N THR A 73 -6.58 -2.02 -7.24
CA THR A 73 -6.42 -0.62 -7.68
C THR A 73 -5.03 -0.06 -7.42
N MET A 74 -4.28 -0.63 -6.46
CA MET A 74 -2.91 -0.20 -6.14
C MET A 74 -1.88 -0.80 -7.10
N VAL A 75 -2.15 -2.00 -7.63
CA VAL A 75 -1.19 -2.81 -8.41
C VAL A 75 -0.61 -2.03 -9.59
N GLY A 76 -1.44 -1.30 -10.34
CA GLY A 76 -0.99 -0.52 -11.49
C GLY A 76 0.02 0.56 -11.12
N ASP A 77 -0.19 1.22 -9.99
CA ASP A 77 0.64 2.35 -9.55
C ASP A 77 2.01 1.92 -9.01
N VAL A 78 2.19 0.63 -8.70
CA VAL A 78 3.49 0.05 -8.32
C VAL A 78 4.45 -0.04 -9.52
N ALA A 79 3.96 0.06 -10.76
CA ALA A 79 4.77 -0.08 -11.97
C ALA A 79 6.04 0.79 -11.95
N GLY A 80 7.20 0.17 -12.19
CA GLY A 80 8.51 0.82 -12.17
C GLY A 80 9.15 0.94 -10.77
N ALA A 81 8.58 0.32 -9.74
CA ALA A 81 9.25 0.14 -8.46
C ALA A 81 10.36 -0.90 -8.62
N ASP A 82 11.41 -0.82 -7.79
CA ASP A 82 12.44 -1.86 -7.74
C ASP A 82 12.07 -2.97 -6.74
N LEU A 83 11.17 -2.67 -5.79
CA LEU A 83 10.71 -3.58 -4.74
C LEU A 83 9.33 -3.13 -4.22
N VAL A 84 8.46 -4.09 -3.93
CA VAL A 84 7.19 -3.85 -3.23
C VAL A 84 7.24 -4.46 -1.83
N HIS A 85 6.86 -3.68 -0.82
CA HIS A 85 6.85 -4.12 0.57
C HIS A 85 5.45 -3.93 1.18
N SER A 86 4.74 -5.03 1.41
CA SER A 86 3.37 -4.98 1.95
C SER A 86 3.35 -5.25 3.45
N HIS A 87 2.46 -4.58 4.17
CA HIS A 87 2.24 -4.85 5.59
C HIS A 87 0.81 -5.32 5.83
N THR A 88 0.68 -6.39 6.64
CA THR A 88 -0.58 -7.07 7.02
C THR A 88 -1.27 -7.83 5.88
N TRP A 89 -2.23 -8.69 6.24
CA TRP A 89 -3.01 -9.44 5.24
C TRP A 89 -3.80 -8.52 4.30
N TYR A 90 -4.17 -7.33 4.78
CA TYR A 90 -4.99 -6.38 4.03
C TYR A 90 -4.32 -5.89 2.74
N ALA A 91 -2.98 -5.82 2.70
CA ALA A 91 -2.19 -5.31 1.58
C ALA A 91 -1.32 -6.38 0.91
N ASN A 92 -1.28 -7.60 1.48
CA ASN A 92 -0.43 -8.67 0.99
C ASN A 92 -0.85 -9.13 -0.42
N PHE A 93 -2.15 -9.06 -0.74
CA PHE A 93 -2.64 -9.44 -2.06
C PHE A 93 -2.23 -8.41 -3.13
N ALA A 94 -2.24 -7.11 -2.81
CA ALA A 94 -1.64 -6.08 -3.68
C ALA A 94 -0.14 -6.34 -3.92
N GLY A 95 0.63 -6.57 -2.85
CA GLY A 95 2.08 -6.81 -2.96
C GLY A 95 2.42 -8.04 -3.80
N HIS A 96 1.72 -9.16 -3.57
CA HIS A 96 1.91 -10.39 -4.33
C HIS A 96 1.57 -10.20 -5.81
N THR A 97 0.43 -9.58 -6.11
CA THR A 97 -0.02 -9.35 -7.48
C THR A 97 0.91 -8.39 -8.22
N ALA A 98 1.37 -7.32 -7.56
CA ALA A 98 2.32 -6.37 -8.14
C ALA A 98 3.68 -7.01 -8.42
N SER A 99 4.16 -7.89 -7.54
CA SER A 99 5.39 -8.65 -7.77
C SER A 99 5.32 -9.53 -9.00
N LEU A 100 4.22 -10.28 -9.16
CA LEU A 100 3.99 -11.11 -10.34
C LEU A 100 3.86 -10.28 -11.63
N LEU A 101 3.11 -9.17 -11.58
CA LEU A 101 2.82 -8.35 -12.75
C LEU A 101 4.05 -7.57 -13.24
N HIS A 102 4.83 -7.02 -12.31
CA HIS A 102 5.95 -6.14 -12.64
C HIS A 102 7.31 -6.83 -12.59
N GLY A 103 7.37 -8.10 -12.17
CA GLY A 103 8.61 -8.87 -12.11
C GLY A 103 9.59 -8.39 -11.04
N ILE A 104 9.08 -7.89 -9.91
CA ILE A 104 9.87 -7.27 -8.83
C ILE A 104 9.78 -8.08 -7.54
N PRO A 105 10.80 -8.05 -6.65
CA PRO A 105 10.74 -8.72 -5.37
C PRO A 105 9.62 -8.18 -4.47
N HIS A 106 8.97 -9.10 -3.74
CA HIS A 106 7.96 -8.83 -2.72
C HIS A 106 8.54 -9.10 -1.32
N VAL A 107 8.51 -8.10 -0.45
CA VAL A 107 8.82 -8.24 0.98
C VAL A 107 7.52 -8.12 1.78
N VAL A 108 7.35 -8.96 2.80
CA VAL A 108 6.16 -9.02 3.68
C VAL A 108 6.58 -8.79 5.12
#